data_AF-A0A924YAR5-F1
#
_entry.id   AF-A0A924YAR5-F1
#
_cell.length_a   1.000
_cell.length_b   1.000
_cell.length_c   1.000
_cell.angle_alpha   90.00
_cell.angle_beta   90.00
_cell.angle_gamma   90.00
#
_symmetry.space_group_name_H-M   'P 1'
#
loop_
_entity.id
_entity.type
_entity.pdbx_description
1 polymer ?
#
loop_
_entity_poly.entity_id
_entity_poly.type
_entity_poly.pdbx_seq_one_letter_code
_entity_poly.pdbx_strand_id
1 'polypeptide(L)'
;MTDTIYKRPQPKRPENGLLAWLATIGYISAEYYQDAMLQMVAYPTPDTEQTVWACRASWGEVAEATRDSASLAEALRELWRKVDKTHTIFKTLDDAARQPAFYSDDKWIDVETQASFDLLTSASTTAFGADWMLVVMYHPIENPETRVQVKLLVRSRSLEIEGHGPSVREACDRLYRSAAPEFLPD
;
A
#
# COMPACT_ATOMS: atom_id res chain seq x y z
N MET A 1 -2.46 2.90 -49.84
CA MET A 1 -1.64 3.26 -48.67
C MET A 1 -2.43 2.85 -47.45
N THR A 2 -1.98 1.84 -46.72
CA THR A 2 -2.70 1.27 -45.58
C THR A 2 -2.34 2.10 -44.35
N ASP A 3 -3.25 2.98 -43.92
CA ASP A 3 -3.13 3.71 -42.66
C ASP A 3 -3.07 2.71 -41.51
N THR A 4 -1.87 2.55 -40.94
CA THR A 4 -1.68 1.74 -39.74
C THR A 4 -2.08 2.63 -38.57
N ILE A 5 -3.32 2.51 -38.11
CA ILE A 5 -3.78 3.19 -36.89
C ILE A 5 -3.00 2.58 -35.72
N TYR A 6 -1.94 3.27 -35.29
CA TYR A 6 -1.23 3.00 -34.04
C TYR A 6 -2.16 3.30 -32.86
N LYS A 7 -3.08 2.39 -32.56
CA LYS A 7 -3.86 2.47 -31.33
C LYS A 7 -2.94 2.01 -30.20
N ARG A 8 -2.54 2.93 -29.31
CA ARG A 8 -1.82 2.55 -28.08
C ARG A 8 -2.66 1.49 -27.36
N PRO A 9 -2.08 0.35 -26.95
CA PRO A 9 -2.83 -0.66 -26.21
C PRO A 9 -3.44 -0.03 -24.97
N GLN A 10 -4.74 -0.31 -24.75
CA GLN A 10 -5.42 0.19 -23.56
C GLN A 10 -4.71 -0.34 -22.31
N PRO A 11 -4.56 0.47 -21.25
CA PRO A 11 -3.95 -0.01 -20.02
C PRO A 11 -4.78 -1.19 -19.49
N LYS A 12 -4.13 -2.35 -19.38
CA LYS A 12 -4.75 -3.54 -18.78
C LYS A 12 -5.14 -3.19 -17.34
N ARG A 13 -6.36 -3.55 -16.95
CA ARG A 13 -6.82 -3.44 -15.57
C ARG A 13 -5.82 -4.16 -14.65
N PRO A 14 -5.37 -3.51 -13.55
CA PRO A 14 -4.48 -4.14 -12.57
C PRO A 14 -5.09 -5.41 -11.97
N GLU A 15 -4.25 -6.37 -11.61
CA GLU A 15 -4.68 -7.74 -11.28
C GLU A 15 -5.40 -7.84 -9.93
N ASN A 16 -5.09 -6.93 -9.00
CA ASN A 16 -5.72 -6.84 -7.69
C ASN A 16 -5.93 -5.39 -7.25
N GLY A 17 -6.68 -5.19 -6.16
CA GLY A 17 -7.03 -3.88 -5.63
C GLY A 17 -5.82 -3.06 -5.15
N LEU A 18 -4.80 -3.69 -4.57
CA LEU A 18 -3.55 -3.02 -4.18
C LEU A 18 -2.83 -2.47 -5.42
N LEU A 19 -2.62 -3.28 -6.45
CA LEU A 19 -1.99 -2.85 -7.70
C LEU A 19 -2.81 -1.76 -8.40
N ALA A 20 -4.14 -1.80 -8.28
CA ALA A 20 -5.02 -0.73 -8.75
C ALA A 20 -4.80 0.59 -8.00
N TRP A 21 -4.60 0.52 -6.69
CA TRP A 21 -4.21 1.67 -5.88
C TRP A 21 -2.84 2.22 -6.28
N LEU A 22 -1.82 1.37 -6.45
CA LEU A 22 -0.50 1.80 -6.88
C LEU A 22 -0.56 2.47 -8.27
N ALA A 23 -1.31 1.89 -9.20
CA ALA A 23 -1.52 2.45 -10.53
C ALA A 23 -2.28 3.78 -10.51
N THR A 24 -3.24 3.93 -9.59
CA THR A 24 -4.02 5.15 -9.39
C THR A 24 -3.15 6.28 -8.85
N ILE A 25 -2.34 6.02 -7.82
CA ILE A 25 -1.37 7.01 -7.32
C ILE A 25 -0.35 7.37 -8.41
N GLY A 26 0.14 6.39 -9.17
CA GLY A 26 1.02 6.63 -10.31
C GLY A 26 0.38 7.52 -11.38
N TYR A 27 -0.91 7.33 -11.67
CA TYR A 27 -1.66 8.20 -12.56
C TYR A 27 -1.80 9.62 -11.99
N ILE A 28 -2.16 9.76 -10.71
CA ILE A 28 -2.27 11.07 -10.07
C ILE A 28 -0.95 11.83 -10.13
N SER A 29 0.16 11.13 -9.89
CA SER A 29 1.51 11.71 -9.95
C SER A 29 1.89 12.18 -11.34
N ALA A 30 1.61 11.37 -12.36
CA ALA A 30 1.94 11.69 -13.74
C ALA A 30 1.07 12.83 -14.32
N GLU A 31 -0.20 12.90 -13.92
CA GLU A 31 -1.20 13.76 -14.57
C GLU A 31 -1.54 15.04 -13.82
N TYR A 32 -1.28 15.09 -12.50
CA TYR A 32 -1.69 16.21 -11.65
C TYR A 32 -0.62 16.68 -10.65
N TYR A 33 -0.15 15.80 -9.76
CA TYR A 33 0.66 16.20 -8.60
C TYR A 33 1.76 15.19 -8.27
N GLN A 34 3.02 15.57 -8.52
CA GLN A 34 4.18 14.67 -8.35
C GLN A 34 4.35 14.10 -6.93
N ASP A 35 3.77 14.75 -5.92
CA ASP A 35 3.80 14.35 -4.51
C ASP A 35 2.76 13.28 -4.13
N ALA A 36 2.03 12.73 -5.11
CA ALA A 36 1.02 11.71 -4.84
C ALA A 36 1.61 10.48 -4.13
N MET A 37 0.96 10.03 -3.06
CA MET A 37 1.45 8.95 -2.18
C MET A 37 0.29 8.07 -1.71
N LEU A 38 0.58 6.77 -1.55
CA LEU A 38 -0.24 5.86 -0.74
C LEU A 38 0.57 5.41 0.49
N GLN A 39 -0.04 5.51 1.66
CA GLN A 39 0.48 4.98 2.91
C GLN A 39 -0.49 3.91 3.45
N MET A 40 0.05 2.78 3.88
CA MET A 40 -0.68 1.70 4.55
C MET A 40 0.01 1.43 5.88
N VAL A 41 -0.75 1.32 6.96
CA VAL A 41 -0.21 1.18 8.31
C VAL A 41 -0.91 0.04 9.01
N ALA A 42 -0.15 -0.92 9.55
CA ALA A 42 -0.65 -1.92 10.47
C ALA A 42 -0.15 -1.62 11.88
N TYR A 43 -1.03 -1.76 12.86
CA TYR A 43 -0.70 -1.59 14.28
C TYR A 43 -1.64 -2.43 15.15
N PRO A 44 -1.17 -2.89 16.32
CA PRO A 44 -2.02 -3.57 17.28
C PRO A 44 -2.90 -2.55 18.03
N THR A 45 -4.12 -2.97 18.37
CA THR A 45 -4.99 -2.19 19.26
C THR A 45 -4.66 -2.52 20.72
N PRO A 46 -4.52 -1.51 21.60
CA PRO A 46 -4.14 -1.75 23.01
C PRO A 46 -5.13 -2.65 23.77
N ASP A 47 -6.41 -2.56 23.43
CA ASP A 47 -7.48 -3.22 24.20
C ASP A 47 -7.74 -4.67 23.79
N THR A 48 -7.49 -5.01 22.53
CA THR A 48 -7.85 -6.35 21.98
C THR A 48 -6.65 -7.13 21.46
N GLU A 49 -5.47 -6.50 21.40
CA GLU A 49 -4.25 -7.02 20.76
C GLU A 49 -4.46 -7.43 19.28
N GLN A 50 -5.62 -7.11 18.69
CA GLN A 50 -5.88 -7.34 17.28
C GLN A 50 -5.10 -6.32 16.46
N THR A 51 -4.46 -6.82 15.39
CA THR A 51 -3.85 -5.97 14.37
C THR A 51 -4.96 -5.34 13.53
N VAL A 52 -4.94 -4.02 13.44
CA VAL A 52 -5.83 -3.23 12.57
C VAL A 52 -5.02 -2.47 11.53
N TRP A 53 -5.72 -2.02 10.50
CA TRP A 53 -5.14 -1.32 9.36
C TRP A 53 -5.70 0.09 9.20
N ALA A 54 -4.80 1.01 8.86
CA ALA A 54 -5.12 2.34 8.36
C ALA A 54 -4.52 2.52 6.97
N CYS A 55 -5.18 3.30 6.11
CA CYS A 55 -4.65 3.67 4.81
C CYS A 55 -4.85 5.16 4.58
N ARG A 56 -3.94 5.79 3.84
CA ARG A 56 -4.03 7.20 3.45
C ARG A 56 -3.56 7.36 2.01
N ALA A 57 -4.33 8.10 1.23
CA ALA A 57 -3.89 8.60 -0.07
C ALA A 57 -3.80 10.14 0.01
N SER A 58 -2.73 10.71 -0.55
CA SER A 58 -2.53 12.16 -0.57
C SER A 58 -1.92 12.63 -1.88
N TRP A 59 -2.28 13.85 -2.30
CA TRP A 59 -1.74 14.55 -3.46
C TRP A 59 -2.06 16.05 -3.36
N GLY A 60 -1.09 16.93 -3.59
CA GLY A 60 -1.25 18.36 -3.35
C GLY A 60 -1.78 18.65 -1.94
N GLU A 61 -2.89 19.38 -1.83
CA GLU A 61 -3.54 19.69 -0.55
C GLU A 61 -4.54 18.60 -0.09
N VAL A 62 -4.77 17.55 -0.89
CA VAL A 62 -5.74 16.50 -0.60
C VAL A 62 -5.10 15.41 0.25
N ALA A 63 -5.83 14.97 1.27
CA ALA A 63 -5.48 13.81 2.09
C ALA A 63 -6.73 13.07 2.56
N GLU A 64 -6.95 11.89 2.02
CA GLU A 64 -8.04 10.99 2.44
C GLU A 64 -7.46 9.84 3.25
N ALA A 65 -8.18 9.43 4.30
CA ALA A 65 -7.70 8.35 5.17
C ALA A 65 -8.81 7.45 5.71
N THR A 66 -8.45 6.21 5.98
CA THR A 66 -9.20 5.21 6.74
C THR A 66 -8.36 4.76 7.93
N ARG A 67 -9.02 4.29 8.99
CA ARG A 67 -8.39 3.84 10.23
C ARG A 67 -9.15 2.66 10.79
N ASP A 68 -8.47 1.91 11.66
CA ASP A 68 -9.06 0.86 12.49
C ASP A 68 -9.88 -0.18 11.69
N SER A 69 -9.47 -0.47 10.46
CA SER A 69 -10.09 -1.50 9.62
C SER A 69 -9.55 -2.88 9.99
N ALA A 70 -10.38 -3.92 9.91
CA ALA A 70 -9.99 -5.27 10.33
C ALA A 70 -8.99 -5.93 9.36
N SER A 71 -8.90 -5.42 8.12
CA SER A 71 -7.95 -5.90 7.12
C SER A 71 -7.46 -4.77 6.21
N LEU A 72 -6.30 -4.97 5.58
CA LEU A 72 -5.79 -4.07 4.55
C LEU A 72 -6.75 -3.93 3.37
N ALA A 73 -7.36 -5.03 2.92
CA ALA A 73 -8.33 -5.04 1.84
C ALA A 73 -9.53 -4.13 2.13
N GLU A 74 -10.07 -4.22 3.35
CA GLU A 74 -11.15 -3.34 3.82
C GLU A 74 -10.70 -1.88 3.86
N ALA A 75 -9.53 -1.60 4.45
CA ALA A 75 -9.00 -0.24 4.55
C ALA A 75 -8.84 0.44 3.18
N LEU A 76 -8.32 -0.30 2.19
CA LEU A 76 -8.14 0.17 0.81
C LEU A 76 -9.47 0.38 0.08
N ARG A 77 -10.45 -0.51 0.30
CA ARG A 77 -11.78 -0.40 -0.30
C ARG A 77 -12.53 0.82 0.23
N GLU A 78 -12.53 1.00 1.55
CA GLU A 78 -13.14 2.16 2.20
C GLU A 78 -12.45 3.46 1.80
N LEU A 79 -11.11 3.44 1.66
CA LEU A 79 -10.37 4.60 1.18
C LEU A 79 -10.83 4.98 -0.23
N TRP A 80 -11.06 4.00 -1.12
CA TRP A 80 -11.47 4.30 -2.49
C TRP A 80 -12.88 4.87 -2.52
N ARG A 81 -13.80 4.32 -1.71
CA ARG A 81 -15.16 4.88 -1.58
C ARG A 81 -15.15 6.36 -1.18
N LYS A 82 -14.25 6.77 -0.28
CA LYS A 82 -14.08 8.17 0.10
C LYS A 82 -13.53 9.02 -1.05
N VAL A 83 -12.50 8.52 -1.74
CA VAL A 83 -11.88 9.21 -2.87
C VAL A 83 -12.87 9.40 -4.02
N ASP A 84 -13.51 8.32 -4.47
CA ASP A 84 -14.44 8.31 -5.60
C ASP A 84 -15.68 9.18 -5.37
N LYS A 85 -16.16 9.25 -4.13
CA LYS A 85 -17.28 10.13 -3.75
C LYS A 85 -16.94 11.61 -3.87
N THR A 86 -15.67 11.98 -3.68
CA THR A 86 -15.25 13.37 -3.43
C THR A 86 -14.44 13.95 -4.60
N HIS A 87 -13.72 13.11 -5.34
CA HIS A 87 -12.69 13.55 -6.28
C HIS A 87 -12.88 12.86 -7.63
N THR A 88 -12.91 13.65 -8.71
CA THR A 88 -12.82 13.11 -10.08
C THR A 88 -11.35 12.93 -10.45
N ILE A 89 -10.85 11.71 -10.36
CA ILE A 89 -9.43 11.41 -10.61
C ILE A 89 -9.14 11.20 -12.10
N PHE A 90 -9.91 10.37 -12.79
CA PHE A 90 -9.59 9.95 -14.15
C PHE A 90 -10.17 10.88 -15.21
N LYS A 91 -9.35 11.30 -16.18
CA LYS A 91 -9.77 12.20 -17.28
C LYS A 91 -10.62 11.48 -18.33
N THR A 92 -10.43 10.17 -18.48
CA THR A 92 -11.09 9.35 -19.50
C THR A 92 -11.61 8.03 -18.92
N LEU A 93 -12.55 7.39 -19.63
CA LEU A 93 -13.01 6.03 -19.28
C LEU A 93 -11.90 4.98 -19.39
N ASP A 94 -10.97 5.17 -20.33
CA ASP A 94 -9.82 4.27 -20.50
C ASP A 94 -8.87 4.38 -19.30
N ASP A 95 -8.68 5.58 -18.74
CA ASP A 95 -7.90 5.76 -17.51
C ASP A 95 -8.61 5.18 -16.28
N ALA A 96 -9.94 5.29 -16.24
CA ALA A 96 -10.77 4.73 -15.17
C ALA A 96 -10.71 3.19 -15.09
N ALA A 97 -10.16 2.51 -16.10
CA ALA A 97 -9.85 1.08 -16.00
C ALA A 97 -8.88 0.73 -14.86
N ARG A 98 -8.11 1.71 -14.35
CA ARG A 98 -7.16 1.58 -13.25
C ARG A 98 -7.79 1.73 -11.86
N GLN A 99 -9.06 2.09 -11.78
CA GLN A 99 -9.73 2.38 -10.51
C GLN A 99 -9.63 1.20 -9.52
N PRO A 100 -9.33 1.45 -8.23
CA PRO A 100 -9.38 0.46 -7.16
C PRO A 100 -10.83 0.20 -6.71
N ALA A 101 -11.69 -0.23 -7.65
CA ALA A 101 -13.07 -0.61 -7.39
C ALA A 101 -13.44 -1.88 -8.13
N PHE A 102 -14.49 -2.58 -7.67
CA PHE A 102 -15.08 -3.75 -8.32
C PHE A 102 -14.17 -5.00 -8.36
N TYR A 103 -13.21 -5.09 -7.46
CA TYR A 103 -12.51 -6.34 -7.17
C TYR A 103 -13.33 -7.18 -6.19
N SER A 104 -13.41 -8.49 -6.43
CA SER A 104 -13.95 -9.43 -5.45
C SER A 104 -13.07 -9.45 -4.20
N ASP A 105 -13.61 -9.91 -3.08
CA ASP A 105 -12.94 -9.83 -1.79
C ASP A 105 -11.58 -10.55 -1.77
N ASP A 106 -11.45 -11.65 -2.51
CA ASP A 106 -10.22 -12.43 -2.70
C ASP A 106 -9.21 -11.80 -3.70
N LYS A 107 -9.56 -10.67 -4.32
CA LYS A 107 -8.76 -9.98 -5.34
C LYS A 107 -8.31 -8.60 -4.91
N TRP A 108 -8.38 -8.27 -3.63
CA TRP A 108 -7.83 -7.01 -3.12
C TRP A 108 -6.32 -7.08 -2.93
N ILE A 109 -5.84 -8.15 -2.30
CA ILE A 109 -4.43 -8.44 -2.06
C ILE A 109 -4.16 -9.84 -2.61
N ASP A 110 -3.05 -10.04 -3.32
CA ASP A 110 -2.64 -11.39 -3.72
C ASP A 110 -2.10 -12.19 -2.52
N VAL A 111 -2.14 -13.52 -2.65
CA VAL A 111 -1.79 -14.45 -1.56
C VAL A 111 -0.37 -14.24 -1.04
N GLU A 112 0.59 -13.96 -1.93
CA GLU A 112 2.00 -13.79 -1.55
C GLU A 112 2.20 -12.51 -0.75
N THR A 113 1.64 -11.39 -1.22
CA THR A 113 1.70 -10.11 -0.51
C THR A 113 1.00 -10.19 0.85
N GLN A 114 -0.16 -10.86 0.92
CA GLN A 114 -0.86 -11.08 2.19
C GLN A 114 0.01 -11.89 3.16
N ALA A 115 0.64 -12.98 2.70
CA ALA A 115 1.51 -13.79 3.52
C ALA A 115 2.72 -13.01 4.07
N SER A 116 3.33 -12.12 3.26
CA SER A 116 4.41 -11.24 3.74
C SER A 116 3.95 -10.30 4.85
N PHE A 117 2.74 -9.73 4.74
CA PHE A 117 2.18 -8.90 5.80
C PHE A 117 1.87 -9.71 7.06
N ASP A 118 1.18 -10.83 6.93
CA ASP A 118 0.81 -11.68 8.06
C ASP A 118 2.04 -12.15 8.84
N LEU A 119 3.12 -12.52 8.12
CA LEU A 119 4.39 -12.88 8.74
C LEU A 119 4.99 -11.72 9.54
N LEU A 120 5.09 -10.53 8.94
CA LEU A 120 5.66 -9.35 9.60
C LEU A 120 4.84 -8.91 10.82
N THR A 121 3.50 -8.87 10.71
CA THR A 121 2.64 -8.46 11.82
C THR A 121 2.63 -9.49 12.94
N SER A 122 2.65 -10.79 12.62
CA SER A 122 2.74 -11.87 13.60
C SER A 122 4.09 -11.87 14.33
N ALA A 123 5.20 -11.74 13.60
CA ALA A 123 6.54 -11.66 14.19
C ALA A 123 6.68 -10.42 15.08
N SER A 124 6.17 -9.27 14.63
CA SER A 124 6.21 -8.02 15.40
C SER A 124 5.36 -8.11 16.68
N THR A 125 4.17 -8.72 16.61
CA THR A 125 3.32 -8.95 17.78
C THR A 125 3.99 -9.88 18.78
N THR A 126 4.64 -10.94 18.29
CA THR A 126 5.36 -11.90 19.15
C THR A 126 6.55 -11.24 19.84
N ALA A 127 7.33 -10.42 19.13
CA ALA A 127 8.55 -9.82 19.66
C ALA A 127 8.30 -8.57 20.53
N PHE A 128 7.26 -7.78 20.21
CA PHE A 128 7.05 -6.45 20.80
C PHE A 128 5.66 -6.26 21.45
N GLY A 129 4.80 -7.27 21.45
CA GLY A 129 3.45 -7.17 21.97
C GLY A 129 2.63 -6.10 21.23
N ALA A 130 2.08 -5.14 21.96
CA ALA A 130 1.30 -4.03 21.39
C ALA A 130 2.14 -2.79 21.01
N ASP A 131 3.47 -2.85 21.10
CA ASP A 131 4.34 -1.68 20.95
C ASP A 131 5.02 -1.59 19.57
N TRP A 132 4.31 -1.92 18.49
CA TRP A 132 4.87 -1.84 17.14
C TRP A 132 3.93 -1.16 16.15
N MET A 133 4.50 -0.65 15.06
CA MET A 133 3.76 -0.16 13.91
C MET A 133 4.53 -0.47 12.64
N LEU A 134 3.85 -1.09 11.68
CA LEU A 134 4.36 -1.34 10.34
C LEU A 134 3.81 -0.27 9.39
N VAL A 135 4.69 0.52 8.79
CA VAL A 135 4.33 1.59 7.85
C VAL A 135 4.85 1.23 6.46
N VAL A 136 3.96 1.07 5.49
CA VAL A 136 4.28 0.89 4.08
C VAL A 136 3.96 2.19 3.35
N MET A 137 4.91 2.72 2.61
CA MET A 137 4.76 3.93 1.79
C MET A 137 5.07 3.60 0.34
N TYR A 138 4.19 4.03 -0.56
CA TYR A 138 4.39 3.99 -1.99
C TYR A 138 4.40 5.40 -2.56
N HIS A 139 5.50 5.74 -3.22
CA HIS A 139 5.65 6.98 -3.98
C HIS A 139 6.04 6.61 -5.42
N PRO A 140 5.31 7.05 -6.45
CA PRO A 140 5.57 6.69 -7.85
C PRO A 140 6.76 7.47 -8.43
N ILE A 141 7.93 7.34 -7.80
CA ILE A 141 9.18 7.98 -8.23
C ILE A 141 9.88 7.16 -9.32
N GLU A 142 10.79 7.82 -10.03
CA GLU A 142 11.52 7.25 -11.17
C GLU A 142 12.36 6.05 -10.77
N ASN A 143 13.13 6.15 -9.68
CA ASN A 143 13.96 5.05 -9.19
C ASN A 143 13.06 3.94 -8.58
N PRO A 144 12.98 2.76 -9.21
CA PRO A 144 12.13 1.68 -8.72
C PRO A 144 12.55 1.20 -7.33
N GLU A 145 13.85 1.16 -7.00
CA GLU A 145 14.36 0.61 -5.73
C GLU A 145 13.88 1.37 -4.49
N THR A 146 13.47 2.62 -4.66
CA THR A 146 13.01 3.50 -3.57
C THR A 146 11.50 3.76 -3.63
N ARG A 147 10.80 3.14 -4.59
CA ARG A 147 9.37 3.37 -4.86
C ARG A 147 8.49 2.88 -3.72
N VAL A 148 8.86 1.76 -3.10
CA VAL A 148 8.23 1.26 -1.89
C VAL A 148 9.21 1.32 -0.74
N GLN A 149 8.76 1.88 0.38
CA GLN A 149 9.46 1.87 1.65
C GLN A 149 8.57 1.20 2.68
N VAL A 150 9.14 0.33 3.50
CA VAL A 150 8.46 -0.31 4.62
C VAL A 150 9.28 -0.06 5.87
N LYS A 151 8.64 0.42 6.93
CA LYS A 151 9.27 0.70 8.21
C LYS A 151 8.58 -0.08 9.32
N LEU A 152 9.37 -0.68 10.20
CA LEU A 152 8.92 -1.20 11.48
C LEU A 152 9.38 -0.23 12.57
N LEU A 153 8.43 0.30 13.33
CA LEU A 153 8.67 1.25 14.41
C LEU A 153 8.25 0.63 15.73
N VAL A 154 9.11 0.68 16.75
CA VAL A 154 8.84 0.19 18.12
C VAL A 154 9.07 1.34 19.10
N ARG A 155 8.00 1.80 19.76
CA ARG A 155 8.03 3.12 20.44
C ARG A 155 8.86 3.09 21.72
N SER A 156 8.73 2.04 22.53
CA SER A 156 9.45 1.93 23.81
C SER A 156 10.97 1.86 23.64
N ARG A 157 11.43 1.32 22.50
CA ARG A 157 12.86 1.11 22.22
C ARG A 157 13.47 2.19 21.33
N SER A 158 12.66 3.13 20.81
CA SER A 158 13.08 4.05 19.74
C SER A 158 13.76 3.31 18.57
N LEU A 159 13.26 2.09 18.30
CA LEU A 159 13.80 1.22 17.26
C LEU A 159 13.03 1.48 15.97
N GLU A 160 13.78 1.73 14.90
CA GLU A 160 13.28 1.92 13.55
C GLU A 160 14.10 1.04 12.61
N ILE A 161 13.41 0.15 11.89
CA ILE A 161 14.01 -0.75 10.91
C ILE A 161 13.33 -0.51 9.58
N GLU A 162 14.10 -0.40 8.51
CA GLU A 162 13.60 -0.08 7.19
C GLU A 162 13.90 -1.19 6.17
N GLY A 163 12.97 -1.38 5.23
CA GLY A 163 13.13 -2.12 3.99
C GLY A 163 12.66 -1.27 2.82
N HIS A 164 13.25 -1.47 1.64
CA HIS A 164 12.87 -0.74 0.43
C HIS A 164 12.92 -1.67 -0.78
N GLY A 165 12.17 -1.34 -1.83
CA GLY A 165 12.23 -2.10 -3.07
C GLY A 165 11.26 -1.60 -4.14
N PRO A 166 11.33 -2.23 -5.33
CA PRO A 166 10.44 -1.95 -6.45
C PRO A 166 9.01 -2.43 -6.25
N SER A 167 8.78 -3.33 -5.28
CA SER A 167 7.46 -3.87 -4.95
C SER A 167 7.26 -3.94 -3.44
N VAL A 168 5.99 -4.01 -3.02
CA VAL A 168 5.61 -4.21 -1.61
C VAL A 168 6.23 -5.48 -1.04
N ARG A 169 6.14 -6.58 -1.78
CA ARG A 169 6.73 -7.86 -1.37
C ARG A 169 8.24 -7.76 -1.14
N GLU A 170 8.98 -7.19 -2.09
CA GLU A 170 10.44 -7.07 -1.95
C GLU A 170 10.84 -6.17 -0.78
N ALA A 171 10.13 -5.06 -0.58
CA ALA A 171 10.38 -4.17 0.55
C ALA A 171 10.07 -4.85 1.90
N CYS A 172 8.99 -5.64 1.97
CA CYS A 172 8.65 -6.48 3.14
C CYS A 172 9.71 -7.56 3.40
N ASP A 173 10.18 -8.26 2.37
CA ASP A 173 11.22 -9.28 2.50
C ASP A 173 12.54 -8.69 3.00
N ARG A 174 12.93 -7.50 2.50
CA ARG A 174 14.12 -6.78 2.99
C ARG A 174 13.94 -6.36 4.44
N LEU A 175 12.77 -5.81 4.81
CA LEU A 175 12.47 -5.45 6.20
C LEU A 175 12.57 -6.67 7.11
N TYR A 176 11.95 -7.80 6.74
CA TYR A 176 11.97 -9.02 7.56
C TYR A 176 13.39 -9.50 7.84
N ARG A 177 14.26 -9.50 6.82
CA ARG A 177 15.68 -9.87 6.99
C ARG A 177 16.42 -8.90 7.90
N SER A 178 16.18 -7.59 7.75
CA SER A 178 16.80 -6.57 8.61
C SER A 178 16.30 -6.65 10.07
N ALA A 179 15.04 -7.04 10.28
CA ALA A 179 14.43 -7.17 11.60
C ALA A 179 14.67 -8.53 12.27
N ALA A 180 15.26 -9.50 11.57
CA ALA A 180 15.46 -10.86 12.07
C ALA A 180 16.17 -10.94 13.45
N PRO A 181 17.20 -10.13 13.77
CA PRO A 181 17.83 -10.15 15.09
C PRO A 181 16.88 -9.77 16.24
N GLU A 182 15.86 -8.97 15.95
CA GLU A 182 14.90 -8.51 16.96
C GLU A 182 13.73 -9.47 17.14
N PHE A 183 13.42 -10.26 16.11
CA PHE A 183 12.36 -11.29 16.16
C PHE A 183 12.81 -12.58 16.84
N LEU A 184 14.11 -12.86 16.83
CA LEU A 184 14.71 -14.06 17.42
C LEU A 184 15.82 -13.65 18.40
N PRO A 185 15.50 -13.02 19.53
CA PRO A 185 16.50 -12.72 20.54
C PRO A 185 17.05 -14.03 21.14
N ASP A 186 18.38 -14.12 21.27
CA ASP A 186 19.11 -15.26 21.87
C ASP A 186 18.64 -15.60 23.31
#